data_AF-A0A7R9VMC7-F1
#
_entry.id   AF-A0A7R9VMC7-F1
#
_cell.length_a   1.000
_cell.length_b   1.000
_cell.length_c   1.000
_cell.angle_alpha   90.00
_cell.angle_beta   90.00
_cell.angle_gamma   90.00
#
_symmetry.space_group_name_H-M   'P 1'
#
loop_
_entity.id
_entity.type
_entity.pdbx_description
1 polymer ?
#
loop_
_entity_poly.entity_id
_entity_poly.type
_entity_poly.pdbx_seq_one_letter_code
_entity_poly.pdbx_strand_id
1 'polypeptide(L)'
;VLFLPTLVATTFKFRRGAVATLRSENFLHRYRFALDQATLVWGGMFWGVLFSSLSMGLILGGFTWLLVWEVTSAYVLQFIGNLLGLSVVLISKIIVMQIIRFTHYAAFYRRKPFSSNVMTVVMECYAIGISIWFMVARTIKIIVIGALYVGRIDTPLFSNGIGIFGPLELDNWPTVTRKEILIHEAHRHPYL
;
A
#
# COMPACT_ATOMS: atom_id res chain seq x y z
N VAL A 1 -3.01 15.47 14.20
CA VAL A 1 -2.25 14.22 13.95
C VAL A 1 -0.84 14.45 14.47
N LEU A 2 -0.44 13.77 15.54
CA LEU A 2 0.90 13.93 16.12
C LEU A 2 1.91 13.14 15.27
N PHE A 3 2.92 13.81 14.72
CA PHE A 3 4.01 13.14 13.99
C PHE A 3 4.98 12.54 14.99
N LEU A 4 4.84 11.24 15.26
CA LEU A 4 5.77 10.48 16.09
C LEU A 4 6.88 9.90 15.18
N PRO A 5 8.16 10.14 15.49
CA PRO A 5 9.26 9.46 14.80
C PRO A 5 9.08 7.95 14.82
N THR A 6 9.41 7.26 13.72
CA THR A 6 9.14 5.81 13.59
C THR A 6 9.75 5.02 14.73
N LEU A 7 10.99 5.37 15.12
CA LEU A 7 11.73 4.76 16.22
C LEU A 7 10.94 4.81 17.54
N VAL A 8 10.42 5.97 17.91
CA VAL A 8 9.61 6.16 19.12
C VAL A 8 8.33 5.32 19.05
N ALA A 9 7.65 5.33 17.90
CA ALA A 9 6.43 4.55 17.71
C ALA A 9 6.69 3.03 17.80
N THR A 10 7.79 2.53 17.23
CA THR A 10 8.18 1.12 17.32
C THR A 10 8.59 0.72 18.73
N THR A 11 9.33 1.56 19.46
CA THR A 11 9.66 1.32 20.87
C THR A 11 8.40 1.23 21.72
N PHE A 12 7.42 2.12 21.52
CA PHE A 12 6.13 2.02 22.22
C PHE A 12 5.36 0.74 21.86
N LYS A 13 5.41 0.29 20.60
CA LYS A 13 4.80 -0.99 20.20
C LYS A 13 5.43 -2.18 20.90
N PHE A 14 6.76 -2.19 21.07
CA PHE A 14 7.45 -3.21 21.86
C PHE A 14 7.04 -3.18 23.33
N ARG A 15 7.02 -1.99 23.96
CA ARG A 15 6.66 -1.82 25.38
C ARG A 15 5.20 -2.19 25.68
N ARG A 16 4.28 -1.94 24.75
CA ARG A 16 2.86 -2.30 24.88
C ARG A 16 2.56 -3.77 24.53
N GLY A 17 3.56 -4.54 24.08
CA GLY A 17 3.37 -5.92 23.63
C GLY A 17 2.57 -6.06 22.33
N ALA A 18 2.45 -4.98 21.54
CA ALA A 18 1.80 -5.04 20.23
C ALA A 18 2.65 -5.78 19.19
N VAL A 19 3.97 -5.80 19.38
CA VAL A 19 4.89 -6.71 18.68
C VAL A 19 5.26 -7.81 19.66
N ALA A 20 5.26 -9.06 19.19
CA ALA A 20 5.61 -10.21 20.01
C ALA A 20 6.99 -10.02 20.67
N THR A 21 7.10 -10.35 21.95
CA THR A 21 8.30 -10.16 22.77
C THR A 21 8.87 -11.52 23.21
N LEU A 22 9.78 -11.52 24.19
CA LEU A 22 10.50 -12.67 24.76
C LEU A 22 9.63 -13.89 25.12
N ARG A 23 8.32 -13.70 25.30
CA ARG A 23 7.37 -14.79 25.61
C ARG A 23 6.99 -15.66 24.41
N SER A 24 7.37 -15.26 23.19
CA SER A 24 7.06 -16.01 21.97
C SER A 24 8.30 -16.71 21.40
N GLU A 25 8.18 -17.99 21.05
CA GLU A 25 9.28 -18.78 20.47
C GLU A 25 9.81 -18.16 19.16
N ASN A 26 8.89 -17.63 18.35
CA ASN A 26 9.22 -16.95 17.09
C ASN A 26 10.07 -15.68 17.29
N PHE A 27 10.01 -15.02 18.44
CA PHE A 27 10.80 -13.83 18.71
C PHE A 27 12.29 -14.15 18.86
N LEU A 28 12.60 -15.27 19.54
CA LEU A 28 13.98 -15.69 19.77
C LEU A 28 14.69 -15.98 18.45
N HIS A 29 14.08 -16.80 17.59
CA HIS A 29 14.68 -17.16 16.30
C HIS A 29 14.81 -15.95 15.35
N ARG A 30 13.86 -15.02 15.39
CA ARG A 30 13.82 -13.90 14.42
C ARG A 30 14.68 -12.70 14.81
N TYR A 31 14.76 -12.34 16.10
CA TYR A 31 15.38 -11.09 16.53
C TYR A 31 16.70 -11.25 17.29
N ARG A 32 17.04 -12.43 17.83
CA ARG A 32 18.29 -12.62 18.60
C ARG A 32 19.49 -13.10 17.78
N PHE A 33 19.27 -13.60 16.57
CA PHE A 33 20.34 -14.06 15.69
C PHE A 33 20.76 -13.00 14.68
N ALA A 34 21.99 -13.10 14.19
CA ALA A 34 22.59 -12.23 13.18
C ALA A 34 22.56 -10.74 13.58
N LEU A 35 23.24 -10.41 14.68
CA LEU A 35 23.38 -9.05 15.21
C LEU A 35 24.17 -8.14 14.26
N ASP A 36 25.08 -8.73 13.50
CA ASP A 36 25.87 -8.12 12.44
C ASP A 36 25.00 -7.43 11.38
N GLN A 37 23.79 -7.93 11.14
CA GLN A 37 22.84 -7.29 10.22
C GLN A 37 22.47 -5.86 10.61
N ALA A 38 22.55 -5.49 11.89
CA ALA A 38 22.28 -4.12 12.33
C ALA A 38 23.24 -3.10 11.68
N THR A 39 24.46 -3.51 11.32
CA THR A 39 25.42 -2.64 10.62
C THR A 39 24.98 -2.29 9.20
N LEU A 40 24.09 -3.09 8.60
CA LEU A 40 23.56 -2.86 7.26
C LEU A 40 22.50 -1.75 7.22
N VAL A 41 21.97 -1.31 8.37
CA VAL A 41 20.89 -0.31 8.41
C VAL A 41 21.33 0.99 7.75
N TRP A 42 22.52 1.49 8.08
CA TRP A 42 23.06 2.72 7.48
C TRP A 42 23.19 2.63 5.96
N GLY A 43 23.76 1.52 5.47
CA GLY A 43 23.87 1.27 4.03
C GLY A 43 22.49 1.18 3.37
N GLY A 44 21.55 0.47 4.00
CA GLY A 44 20.16 0.35 3.55
C GLY A 44 19.44 1.70 3.49
N MET A 45 19.64 2.58 4.47
CA MET A 45 19.09 3.94 4.45
C MET A 45 19.66 4.76 3.29
N PHE A 46 20.99 4.74 3.10
CA PHE A 46 21.65 5.46 2.01
C PHE A 46 21.13 5.02 0.64
N TRP A 47 21.18 3.71 0.36
CA TRP A 47 20.70 3.16 -0.91
C TRP A 47 19.19 3.34 -1.08
N GLY A 48 18.40 3.18 -0.01
CA GLY A 48 16.96 3.41 -0.02
C GLY A 48 16.60 4.83 -0.43
N VAL A 49 17.25 5.84 0.14
CA VAL A 49 17.03 7.25 -0.22
C VAL A 49 17.46 7.52 -1.65
N LEU A 50 18.61 6.98 -2.09
CA LEU A 50 19.08 7.13 -3.46
C LEU A 50 18.09 6.52 -4.47
N PHE A 51 17.66 5.27 -4.26
CA PHE A 51 16.72 4.61 -5.17
C PHE A 51 15.34 5.26 -5.14
N SER A 52 14.87 5.70 -3.97
CA SER A 52 13.61 6.43 -3.86
C SER A 52 13.66 7.75 -4.62
N SER A 53 14.75 8.52 -4.51
CA SER A 53 14.91 9.79 -5.23
C SER A 53 15.05 9.59 -6.74
N LEU A 54 15.83 8.61 -7.20
CA LEU A 54 15.92 8.25 -8.62
C LEU A 54 14.58 7.78 -9.18
N SER A 55 13.85 6.92 -8.45
CA SER A 55 12.54 6.44 -8.86
C SER A 55 11.53 7.58 -8.97
N MET A 56 11.52 8.50 -8.00
CA MET A 56 10.65 9.67 -8.03
C MET A 56 11.01 10.61 -9.19
N GLY A 57 12.31 10.81 -9.44
CA GLY A 57 12.80 11.56 -10.58
C GLY A 57 12.38 10.95 -11.92
N LEU A 58 12.45 9.63 -12.06
CA LEU A 58 11.99 8.91 -13.24
C LEU A 58 10.47 8.99 -13.42
N ILE A 59 9.69 8.87 -12.35
CA ILE A 59 8.22 8.97 -12.42
C ILE A 59 7.81 10.37 -12.85
N LEU A 60 8.33 11.41 -12.18
CA LEU A 60 7.98 12.79 -12.47
C LEU A 60 8.53 13.23 -13.83
N GLY A 61 9.81 12.95 -14.09
CA GLY A 61 10.49 13.27 -15.35
C GLY A 61 9.90 12.52 -16.54
N GLY A 62 9.53 11.25 -16.37
CA GLY A 62 8.84 10.47 -17.39
C GLY A 62 7.44 11.03 -17.68
N PHE A 63 6.69 11.42 -16.64
CA PHE A 63 5.37 12.03 -16.81
C PHE A 63 5.45 13.39 -17.53
N THR A 64 6.39 14.26 -17.14
CA THR A 64 6.57 15.55 -17.82
C THR A 64 7.07 15.36 -19.26
N TRP A 65 7.99 14.43 -19.49
CA TRP A 65 8.47 14.09 -20.83
C TRP A 65 7.33 13.61 -21.74
N LEU A 66 6.46 12.73 -21.25
CA LEU A 66 5.29 12.24 -22.01
C LEU A 66 4.34 13.37 -22.43
N LEU A 67 4.20 14.42 -21.61
CA LEU A 67 3.36 15.57 -21.90
C LEU A 67 4.02 16.60 -22.83
N VAL A 68 5.33 16.80 -22.71
CA VAL A 68 6.06 17.82 -23.47
C VAL A 68 6.45 17.33 -24.85
N TRP A 69 6.75 16.04 -25.01
CA TRP A 69 7.19 15.49 -26.29
C TRP A 69 6.04 15.43 -27.31
N GLU A 70 6.23 16.06 -28.48
CA GLU A 70 5.18 16.30 -29.48
C GLU A 70 4.47 15.03 -29.95
N VAL A 71 5.21 13.92 -30.11
CA VAL A 71 4.63 12.66 -30.59
C VAL A 71 3.76 12.00 -29.52
N THR A 72 4.18 12.04 -28.25
CA THR A 72 3.47 11.36 -27.16
C THR A 72 2.33 12.20 -26.59
N SER A 73 2.47 13.53 -26.63
CA SER A 73 1.50 14.46 -26.05
C SER A 73 0.10 14.29 -26.65
N ALA A 74 0.00 14.06 -27.96
CA ALA A 74 -1.28 13.81 -28.64
C ALA A 74 -1.99 12.57 -28.07
N TYR A 75 -1.27 11.46 -27.88
CA TYR A 75 -1.82 10.24 -27.28
C TYR A 75 -2.21 10.46 -25.82
N VAL A 76 -1.40 11.20 -25.05
CA VAL A 76 -1.70 11.49 -23.64
C VAL A 76 -2.96 12.35 -23.51
N LEU A 77 -3.13 13.38 -24.35
CA LEU A 77 -4.33 14.20 -24.35
C LEU A 77 -5.57 13.40 -24.75
N GLN A 78 -5.47 12.53 -25.76
CA GLN A 78 -6.55 11.62 -26.12
C GLN A 78 -6.92 10.68 -24.96
N PHE A 79 -5.91 10.14 -24.27
CA PHE A 79 -6.11 9.31 -23.09
C PHE A 79 -6.80 10.08 -21.95
N ILE A 80 -6.41 11.33 -21.69
CA ILE A 80 -7.09 12.20 -20.71
C ILE A 80 -8.56 12.42 -21.10
N GLY A 81 -8.84 12.64 -22.39
CA GLY A 81 -10.21 12.73 -22.90
C GLY A 81 -11.03 11.46 -22.61
N ASN A 82 -10.44 10.28 -22.84
CA ASN A 82 -11.08 8.99 -22.52
C ASN A 82 -11.33 8.83 -21.01
N LEU A 83 -10.41 9.28 -20.15
CA LEU A 83 -10.58 9.27 -18.70
C LEU A 83 -11.73 10.18 -18.25
N LEU A 84 -11.87 11.36 -18.86
CA LEU A 84 -13.00 12.26 -18.58
C LEU A 84 -14.33 11.62 -18.99
N GLY A 85 -14.39 11.03 -20.18
CA GLY A 85 -15.57 10.28 -20.63
C GLY A 85 -15.94 9.14 -19.68
N LEU A 86 -14.94 8.35 -19.24
CA LEU A 86 -15.13 7.29 -18.27
C LEU A 86 -15.63 7.83 -16.91
N SER A 87 -15.13 8.99 -16.48
CA SER A 87 -15.57 9.63 -15.24
C SER A 87 -17.04 10.03 -15.29
N VAL A 88 -17.51 10.56 -16.42
CA VAL A 88 -18.93 10.88 -16.64
C VAL A 88 -19.80 9.61 -16.57
N VAL A 89 -19.34 8.50 -17.17
CA VAL A 89 -20.03 7.20 -17.11
C VAL A 89 -20.10 6.64 -15.68
N LEU A 90 -19.04 6.83 -14.88
CA LEU A 90 -19.07 6.43 -13.47
C LEU A 90 -20.02 7.29 -12.63
N ILE A 91 -20.09 8.59 -12.89
CA ILE A 91 -21.01 9.50 -12.21
C ILE A 91 -22.46 9.14 -12.56
N SER A 92 -22.76 8.87 -13.84
CA SER A 92 -24.10 8.46 -14.26
C SER A 92 -24.52 7.16 -13.59
N LYS A 93 -23.61 6.18 -13.43
CA LYS A 93 -23.85 4.97 -12.64
C LYS A 93 -24.23 5.30 -11.20
N ILE A 94 -23.51 6.18 -10.52
CA ILE A 94 -23.81 6.54 -9.13
C ILE A 94 -25.25 7.09 -9.05
N ILE A 95 -25.62 7.98 -9.97
CA ILE A 95 -26.98 8.55 -10.03
C ILE A 95 -28.02 7.44 -10.24
N VAL A 96 -27.83 6.57 -11.23
CA VAL A 96 -28.74 5.45 -11.50
C VAL A 96 -28.86 4.51 -10.29
N MET A 97 -27.74 4.20 -9.61
CA MET A 97 -27.76 3.39 -8.39
C MET A 97 -28.54 4.04 -7.27
N GLN A 98 -28.41 5.36 -7.09
CA GLN A 98 -29.20 6.07 -6.07
C GLN A 98 -30.69 5.97 -6.40
N ILE A 99 -31.10 6.21 -7.65
CA ILE A 99 -32.49 6.09 -8.08
C ILE A 99 -33.03 4.67 -7.83
N ILE A 100 -32.28 3.63 -8.23
CA ILE A 100 -32.66 2.23 -8.00
C ILE A 100 -32.79 1.94 -6.50
N ARG A 101 -31.84 2.41 -5.68
CA ARG A 101 -31.89 2.24 -4.22
C ARG A 101 -33.14 2.87 -3.61
N PHE A 102 -33.48 4.09 -3.99
CA PHE A 102 -34.67 4.78 -3.48
C PHE A 102 -35.99 4.14 -3.94
N THR A 103 -36.02 3.58 -5.14
CA THR A 103 -37.27 3.06 -5.75
C THR A 103 -37.53 1.59 -5.43
N HIS A 104 -36.50 0.75 -5.44
CA HIS A 104 -36.63 -0.72 -5.38
C HIS A 104 -36.25 -1.31 -4.02
N TYR A 105 -35.50 -0.56 -3.20
CA TYR A 105 -34.99 -1.04 -1.93
C TYR A 105 -35.49 -0.17 -0.76
N ALA A 106 -35.71 -0.80 0.39
CA ALA A 106 -35.85 -0.13 1.67
C ALA A 106 -34.71 -0.63 2.56
N ALA A 107 -33.64 0.17 2.64
CA ALA A 107 -32.37 -0.26 3.21
C ALA A 107 -31.85 -1.55 2.52
N PHE A 108 -31.82 -2.67 3.24
CA PHE A 108 -31.37 -3.97 2.73
C PHE A 108 -32.49 -4.85 2.17
N TYR A 109 -33.76 -4.43 2.29
CA TYR A 109 -34.91 -5.23 1.87
C TYR A 109 -35.39 -4.84 0.47
N ARG A 110 -35.76 -5.86 -0.32
CA ARG A 110 -36.34 -5.69 -1.67
C ARG A 110 -37.82 -5.39 -1.54
N ARG A 111 -38.29 -4.25 -2.07
CA ARG A 111 -39.73 -3.94 -2.14
C ARG A 111 -40.43 -4.67 -3.28
N LYS A 112 -39.73 -4.83 -4.41
CA LYS A 112 -40.25 -5.49 -5.63
C LYS A 112 -39.27 -6.56 -6.11
N PRO A 113 -39.45 -7.84 -5.73
CA PRO A 113 -38.44 -8.88 -5.90
C PRO A 113 -38.05 -9.10 -7.36
N PHE A 114 -39.04 -9.14 -8.27
CA PHE A 114 -38.77 -9.36 -9.69
C PHE A 114 -37.89 -8.26 -10.31
N SER A 115 -38.30 -7.00 -10.17
CA SER A 115 -37.56 -5.86 -10.73
C SER A 115 -36.18 -5.71 -10.08
N SER A 116 -36.08 -5.92 -8.75
CA SER A 116 -34.79 -5.91 -8.05
C SER A 116 -33.83 -6.98 -8.58
N ASN A 117 -34.31 -8.18 -8.92
CA ASN A 117 -33.46 -9.23 -9.48
C ASN A 117 -32.91 -8.85 -10.86
N VAL A 118 -33.76 -8.37 -11.76
CA VAL A 118 -33.33 -7.92 -13.10
C VAL A 118 -32.31 -6.79 -13.00
N MET A 119 -32.59 -5.78 -12.16
CA MET A 119 -31.65 -4.67 -11.96
C MET A 119 -30.34 -5.12 -11.31
N THR A 120 -30.37 -6.12 -10.43
CA THR A 120 -29.14 -6.67 -9.84
C THR A 120 -28.26 -7.29 -10.94
N VAL A 121 -28.83 -8.09 -11.84
CA VAL A 121 -28.09 -8.69 -12.96
C VAL A 121 -27.49 -7.62 -13.88
N VAL A 122 -28.28 -6.59 -14.24
CA VAL A 122 -27.79 -5.46 -15.06
C VAL A 122 -26.60 -4.76 -14.37
N MET A 123 -26.71 -4.52 -13.06
CA MET A 123 -25.65 -3.87 -12.29
C MET A 123 -24.41 -4.76 -12.12
N GLU A 124 -24.56 -6.08 -12.04
CA GLU A 124 -23.46 -7.05 -12.01
C GLU A 124 -22.71 -7.06 -13.34
N CYS A 125 -23.40 -7.16 -14.47
CA CYS A 125 -22.78 -7.09 -15.80
C CYS A 125 -21.97 -5.80 -15.97
N TYR A 126 -22.55 -4.68 -15.53
CA TYR A 126 -21.89 -3.38 -15.56
C TYR A 126 -20.68 -3.32 -14.60
N ALA A 127 -20.78 -3.92 -13.41
CA ALA A 127 -19.69 -3.99 -12.43
C ALA A 127 -18.50 -4.81 -12.94
N ILE A 128 -18.74 -5.90 -13.67
CA ILE A 128 -17.67 -6.72 -14.29
C ILE A 128 -16.82 -5.83 -15.22
N GLY A 129 -17.44 -5.05 -16.10
CA GLY A 129 -16.72 -4.16 -17.01
C GLY A 129 -15.84 -3.14 -16.29
N ILE A 130 -16.34 -2.49 -15.23
CA ILE A 130 -15.56 -1.48 -14.49
C ILE A 130 -14.49 -2.14 -13.60
N SER A 131 -14.70 -3.36 -13.14
CA SER A 131 -13.76 -4.04 -12.23
C SER A 131 -12.35 -4.15 -12.81
N ILE A 132 -12.23 -4.28 -14.13
CA ILE A 132 -10.95 -4.27 -14.85
C ILE A 132 -10.20 -2.97 -14.56
N TRP A 133 -10.87 -1.83 -14.67
CA TRP A 133 -10.28 -0.52 -14.40
C TRP A 133 -9.85 -0.36 -12.94
N PHE A 134 -10.65 -0.87 -11.99
CA PHE A 134 -10.27 -0.88 -10.59
C PHE A 134 -9.00 -1.70 -10.32
N MET A 135 -8.85 -2.84 -11.01
CA MET A 135 -7.63 -3.66 -10.89
C MET A 135 -6.41 -2.95 -11.49
N VAL A 136 -6.54 -2.33 -12.66
CA VAL A 136 -5.46 -1.53 -13.26
C VAL A 136 -5.05 -0.38 -12.34
N ALA A 137 -6.02 0.40 -11.83
CA ALA A 137 -5.77 1.50 -10.91
C ALA A 137 -5.11 1.02 -9.60
N ARG A 138 -5.51 -0.16 -9.09
CA ARG A 138 -4.89 -0.78 -7.91
C ARG A 138 -3.44 -1.16 -8.18
N THR A 139 -3.15 -1.77 -9.33
CA THR A 139 -1.78 -2.14 -9.72
C THR A 139 -0.88 -0.91 -9.81
N ILE A 140 -1.34 0.16 -10.45
CA ILE A 140 -0.61 1.43 -10.53
C ILE A 140 -0.34 1.98 -9.13
N LYS A 141 -1.35 2.01 -8.24
CA LYS A 141 -1.16 2.45 -6.85
C LYS A 141 -0.11 1.63 -6.11
N ILE A 142 -0.09 0.30 -6.28
CA ILE A 142 0.90 -0.57 -5.65
C ILE A 142 2.30 -0.28 -6.18
N ILE A 143 2.47 -0.07 -7.49
CA ILE A 143 3.76 0.28 -8.09
C ILE A 143 4.27 1.61 -7.55
N VAL A 144 3.41 2.64 -7.52
CA VAL A 144 3.77 3.98 -7.01
C VAL A 144 4.09 3.93 -5.52
N ILE A 145 3.26 3.25 -4.71
CA ILE A 145 3.53 3.06 -3.28
C ILE A 145 4.84 2.31 -3.11
N GLY A 146 5.07 1.24 -3.87
CA GLY A 146 6.33 0.49 -3.87
C GLY A 146 7.53 1.41 -4.10
N ALA A 147 7.53 2.17 -5.20
CA ALA A 147 8.60 3.11 -5.55
C ALA A 147 8.86 4.16 -4.45
N LEU A 148 7.79 4.73 -3.88
CA LEU A 148 7.90 5.70 -2.78
C LEU A 148 8.37 5.06 -1.46
N TYR A 149 7.97 3.82 -1.20
CA TYR A 149 8.30 3.10 0.03
C TYR A 149 9.64 2.35 -0.03
N VAL A 150 10.29 2.21 -1.19
CA VAL A 150 11.64 1.62 -1.29
C VAL A 150 12.63 2.29 -0.32
N GLY A 151 12.50 3.61 -0.12
CA GLY A 151 13.37 4.35 0.79
C GLY A 151 13.04 4.20 2.28
N ARG A 152 11.93 3.55 2.62
CA ARG A 152 11.50 3.36 4.02
C ARG A 152 11.81 1.96 4.50
N ILE A 153 12.89 1.84 5.27
CA ILE A 153 13.31 0.57 5.87
C ILE A 153 12.48 0.17 7.12
N ASP A 154 11.82 1.12 7.78
CA ASP A 154 11.13 0.88 9.06
C ASP A 154 9.76 0.20 8.93
N THR A 155 9.12 0.35 7.77
CA THR A 155 7.72 -0.02 7.55
C THR A 155 7.64 -1.21 6.61
N PRO A 156 7.00 -2.32 7.01
CA PRO A 156 6.84 -3.45 6.11
C PRO A 156 5.95 -3.07 4.92
N LEU A 157 6.40 -3.43 3.73
CA LEU A 157 5.66 -3.25 2.48
C LEU A 157 4.54 -4.28 2.35
N PHE A 158 4.80 -5.51 2.81
CA PHE A 158 3.84 -6.60 2.77
C PHE A 158 3.10 -6.77 4.11
N SER A 159 1.90 -7.33 4.07
CA SER A 159 1.20 -7.72 5.29
C SER A 159 1.90 -8.89 5.97
N ASN A 160 1.71 -9.03 7.28
CA ASN A 160 2.30 -10.11 8.08
C ASN A 160 2.05 -11.49 7.43
N GLY A 161 3.11 -12.26 7.22
CA GLY A 161 3.05 -13.63 6.67
C GLY A 161 3.13 -13.71 5.14
N ILE A 162 3.10 -12.58 4.42
CA ILE A 162 3.31 -12.56 2.96
C ILE A 162 4.80 -12.37 2.67
N GLY A 163 5.31 -13.10 1.67
CA GLY A 163 6.69 -12.98 1.21
C GLY A 163 7.71 -13.78 2.02
N ILE A 164 7.25 -14.76 2.82
CA ILE A 164 8.10 -15.71 3.53
C ILE A 164 8.10 -17.02 2.74
N PHE A 165 9.23 -17.33 2.10
CA PHE A 165 9.46 -18.57 1.34
C PHE A 165 10.53 -19.40 2.05
N GLY A 166 10.10 -20.19 3.05
CA GLY A 166 11.01 -20.96 3.89
C GLY A 166 11.96 -20.03 4.66
N PRO A 167 13.30 -20.13 4.47
CA PRO A 167 14.27 -19.26 5.14
C PRO A 167 14.36 -17.85 4.54
N LEU A 168 13.76 -17.60 3.38
CA LEU A 168 13.88 -16.34 2.67
C LEU A 168 12.67 -15.44 2.96
N GLU A 169 12.93 -14.28 3.57
CA GLU A 169 11.95 -13.22 3.76
C GLU A 169 12.22 -12.09 2.75
N LEU A 170 11.26 -11.86 1.84
CA LEU A 170 11.39 -10.87 0.76
C LEU A 170 11.53 -9.42 1.27
N ASP A 171 10.95 -9.13 2.44
CA ASP A 171 11.01 -7.80 3.08
C ASP A 171 11.55 -7.92 4.51
N ASN A 172 12.87 -8.12 4.60
CA ASN A 172 13.55 -8.31 5.89
C ASN A 172 13.99 -6.99 6.56
N TRP A 173 14.02 -5.87 5.83
CA TRP A 173 14.52 -4.58 6.33
C TRP A 173 13.84 -4.10 7.63
N PRO A 174 12.50 -4.18 7.79
CA PRO A 174 11.85 -3.79 9.04
C PRO A 174 12.27 -4.67 10.22
N THR A 175 12.61 -5.94 9.98
CA THR A 175 13.14 -6.83 11.01
C THR A 175 14.54 -6.36 11.44
N VAL A 176 15.39 -5.98 10.48
CA VAL A 176 16.76 -5.48 10.75
C VAL A 176 16.71 -4.18 11.57
N THR A 177 15.87 -3.20 11.19
CA THR A 177 15.68 -1.97 11.97
C THR A 177 15.21 -2.27 13.39
N ARG A 178 14.29 -3.22 13.56
CA ARG A 178 13.83 -3.64 14.89
C ARG A 178 14.93 -4.24 15.74
N LYS A 179 15.85 -5.03 15.15
CA LYS A 179 17.02 -5.56 15.87
C LYS A 179 17.91 -4.44 16.38
N GLU A 180 18.18 -3.43 15.56
CA GLU A 180 18.95 -2.25 15.95
C GLU A 180 18.31 -1.51 17.14
N ILE A 181 16.99 -1.29 17.11
CA ILE A 181 16.25 -0.68 18.22
C ILE A 181 16.40 -1.51 19.50
N LEU A 182 16.25 -2.84 19.40
CA LEU A 182 16.40 -3.73 20.56
C LEU A 182 17.81 -3.71 21.13
N ILE A 183 18.85 -3.62 20.28
CA ILE A 183 20.25 -3.46 20.71
C ILE A 183 20.41 -2.15 21.48
N HIS A 184 19.91 -1.04 20.93
CA HIS A 184 20.01 0.25 21.60
C HIS A 184 19.24 0.30 22.92
N GLU A 185 18.05 -0.29 22.99
CA GLU A 185 17.27 -0.36 24.25
C GLU A 185 17.93 -1.29 25.27
N ALA A 186 18.52 -2.41 24.85
CA ALA A 186 19.19 -3.35 25.77
C ALA A 186 20.38 -2.70 26.51
N HIS A 187 21.14 -1.83 25.83
CA HIS A 187 22.26 -1.12 26.44
C HIS A 187 21.86 0.16 27.21
N ARG A 188 20.60 0.58 27.12
CA ARG A 188 20.07 1.80 27.76
C ARG A 188 19.05 1.51 28.85
N HIS A 189 18.79 0.23 29.14
CA HIS A 189 17.85 -0.12 30.19
C HIS A 189 18.46 0.25 31.54
N PRO A 190 17.86 1.17 32.33
CA PRO A 190 18.47 1.72 33.55
C PRO A 190 18.65 0.72 34.71
N TYR A 191 18.40 -0.57 34.45
CA TYR A 191 18.46 -1.66 35.43
C TYR A 191 19.33 -2.84 34.94
N LEU A 192 20.10 -2.65 33.87
CA LEU A 192 21.22 -3.50 33.46
C LEU A 192 22.52 -2.70 33.63
#